data_AF-A2RHW6-F1
#
_entry.id   AF-A2RHW6-F1
#
_cell.length_a   1.000
_cell.length_b   1.000
_cell.length_c   1.000
_cell.angle_alpha   90.00
_cell.angle_beta   90.00
_cell.angle_gamma   90.00
#
_symmetry.space_group_name_H-M   'P 1'
#
loop_
_entity.id
_entity.type
_entity.pdbx_description
1 polymer ?
#
loop_
_entity_poly.entity_id
_entity_poly.type
_entity_poly.pdbx_seq_one_letter_code
_entity_poly.pdbx_strand_id
1 'polypeptide(L)'
;MKKSSQEKLYEAALELITAQGYDNTTVLQIATKAGLTERTFFRKFKNKADIFFAGGEQYSEMLLNKMRESNETNPLFIVLDGYFYAADFFDEHRERTVKRQKIIASHPDLEERELLKQSKIEGLLVEYLLTDYEERTARLAVRLARAIYSVAWEEWLENETESLRQLLEKAIGSYNDLKNY
;
A
#
# COMPACT_ATOMS: atom_id res chain seq x y z
N MET A 1 -12.65 -7.50 18.75
CA MET A 1 -13.47 -7.84 17.56
C MET A 1 -12.98 -9.17 16.96
N LYS A 2 -13.83 -10.02 16.39
CA LYS A 2 -13.42 -11.33 15.84
C LYS A 2 -12.83 -11.13 14.43
N LYS A 3 -11.60 -11.60 14.18
CA LYS A 3 -10.93 -11.49 12.87
C LYS A 3 -11.78 -12.10 11.75
N SER A 4 -11.87 -11.41 10.62
CA SER A 4 -12.58 -11.89 9.43
C SER A 4 -11.90 -13.13 8.84
N SER A 5 -12.61 -13.93 8.04
CA SER A 5 -11.99 -15.05 7.34
C SER A 5 -10.84 -14.62 6.44
N GLN A 6 -10.94 -13.42 5.84
CA GLN A 6 -9.90 -12.86 4.98
C GLN A 6 -8.63 -12.53 5.78
N GLU A 7 -8.77 -11.87 6.93
CA GLU A 7 -7.64 -11.57 7.83
C GLU A 7 -6.96 -12.84 8.34
N LYS A 8 -7.74 -13.85 8.75
CA LYS A 8 -7.19 -15.14 9.20
C LYS A 8 -6.37 -15.84 8.13
N LEU A 9 -6.85 -15.85 6.89
CA LEU A 9 -6.13 -16.44 5.76
C LEU A 9 -4.86 -15.64 5.45
N TYR A 10 -4.93 -14.32 5.50
CA TYR A 10 -3.79 -13.44 5.23
C TYR A 10 -2.66 -13.63 6.26
N GLU A 11 -2.99 -13.67 7.54
CA GLU A 11 -2.02 -13.93 8.62
C GLU A 11 -1.39 -15.32 8.49
N ALA A 12 -2.21 -16.35 8.25
CA ALA A 12 -1.72 -17.71 8.04
C ALA A 12 -0.77 -17.79 6.82
N ALA A 13 -1.07 -17.07 5.74
CA ALA A 13 -0.23 -17.00 4.56
C ALA A 13 1.10 -16.31 4.84
N LEU A 14 1.09 -15.14 5.51
CA LEU A 14 2.33 -14.45 5.89
C LEU A 14 3.21 -15.34 6.77
N GLU A 15 2.64 -15.99 7.78
CA GLU A 15 3.38 -16.87 8.68
C GLU A 15 4.01 -18.06 7.95
N LEU A 16 3.23 -18.79 7.14
CA LEU A 16 3.75 -19.94 6.39
C LEU A 16 4.80 -19.53 5.37
N ILE A 17 4.52 -18.51 4.58
CA ILE A 17 5.42 -18.07 3.50
C ILE A 17 6.72 -17.52 4.08
N THR A 18 6.67 -16.83 5.22
CA THR A 18 7.88 -16.40 5.93
C THR A 18 8.69 -17.61 6.45
N ALA A 19 8.02 -18.66 6.90
CA ALA A 19 8.68 -19.82 7.50
C ALA A 19 9.28 -20.80 6.49
N GLN A 20 8.61 -21.05 5.36
CA GLN A 20 8.98 -22.12 4.42
C GLN A 20 9.08 -21.67 2.96
N GLY A 21 8.86 -20.39 2.67
CA GLY A 21 8.90 -19.81 1.32
C GLY A 21 7.55 -19.82 0.61
N TYR A 22 7.42 -18.95 -0.40
CA TYR A 22 6.20 -18.77 -1.16
C TYR A 22 5.85 -20.04 -1.93
N ASP A 23 6.77 -20.58 -2.74
CA ASP A 23 6.53 -21.73 -3.61
C ASP A 23 6.16 -23.00 -2.85
N ASN A 24 6.78 -23.22 -1.69
CA ASN A 24 6.51 -24.39 -0.84
C ASN A 24 5.20 -24.29 -0.04
N THR A 25 4.50 -23.15 -0.10
CA THR A 25 3.23 -22.94 0.61
C THR A 25 2.03 -23.12 -0.30
N THR A 26 1.11 -24.00 0.11
CA THR A 26 -0.13 -24.33 -0.62
C THR A 26 -1.36 -23.66 -0.02
N VAL A 27 -2.41 -23.49 -0.83
CA VAL A 27 -3.71 -22.97 -0.39
C VAL A 27 -4.32 -23.82 0.73
N LEU A 28 -4.18 -25.15 0.64
CA LEU A 28 -4.60 -26.08 1.70
C LEU A 28 -3.91 -25.78 3.03
N GLN A 29 -2.58 -25.65 3.05
CA GLN A 29 -1.84 -25.35 4.27
C GLN A 29 -2.28 -24.01 4.89
N ILE A 30 -2.47 -22.98 4.06
CA ILE A 30 -2.96 -21.65 4.50
C ILE A 30 -4.35 -21.79 5.13
N ALA A 31 -5.28 -22.46 4.45
CA ALA A 31 -6.64 -22.64 4.95
C ALA A 31 -6.66 -23.44 6.26
N THR A 32 -5.95 -24.57 6.32
CA THR A 32 -5.84 -25.41 7.51
C THR A 32 -5.28 -24.62 8.70
N LYS A 33 -4.19 -23.87 8.50
CA LYS A 33 -3.61 -23.03 9.56
C LYS A 33 -4.54 -21.93 10.04
N ALA A 34 -5.34 -21.35 9.14
CA ALA A 34 -6.36 -20.36 9.48
C ALA A 34 -7.61 -20.95 10.17
N GLY A 35 -7.70 -22.28 10.32
CA GLY A 35 -8.88 -22.97 10.82
C GLY A 35 -10.06 -22.91 9.85
N LEU A 36 -9.78 -22.89 8.54
CA LEU A 36 -10.73 -22.75 7.45
C LEU A 36 -10.53 -23.86 6.40
N THR A 37 -11.39 -23.90 5.39
CA THR A 37 -11.32 -24.86 4.28
C THR A 37 -10.81 -24.21 2.99
N GLU A 38 -10.26 -24.98 2.05
CA GLU A 38 -9.90 -24.49 0.72
C GLU A 38 -11.11 -23.85 0.00
N ARG A 39 -12.30 -24.43 0.16
CA ARG A 39 -13.55 -23.83 -0.35
C ARG A 39 -13.77 -22.41 0.20
N THR A 40 -13.41 -22.16 1.45
CA THR A 40 -13.50 -20.82 2.06
C THR A 40 -12.45 -19.87 1.49
N PHE A 41 -11.24 -20.37 1.25
CA PHE A 41 -10.18 -19.62 0.57
C PHE A 41 -10.62 -19.19 -0.84
N PHE A 42 -11.05 -20.13 -1.68
CA PHE A 42 -11.41 -19.86 -3.07
C PHE A 42 -12.65 -18.97 -3.23
N ARG A 43 -13.50 -18.90 -2.20
CA ARG A 43 -14.59 -17.91 -2.13
C ARG A 43 -14.08 -16.47 -1.97
N LYS A 44 -12.86 -16.29 -1.45
CA LYS A 44 -12.24 -14.98 -1.18
C LYS A 44 -11.18 -14.59 -2.20
N PHE A 45 -10.40 -15.56 -2.67
CA PHE A 45 -9.25 -15.32 -3.53
C PHE A 45 -9.23 -16.34 -4.67
N LYS A 46 -8.84 -15.94 -5.88
CA LYS A 46 -8.79 -16.89 -7.02
C LYS A 46 -7.56 -17.79 -6.94
N ASN A 47 -6.48 -17.29 -6.35
CA ASN A 47 -5.22 -18.01 -6.18
C ASN A 47 -4.45 -17.51 -4.94
N LYS A 48 -3.28 -18.11 -4.67
CA LYS A 48 -2.39 -17.75 -3.57
C LYS A 48 -1.92 -16.29 -3.64
N ALA A 49 -1.56 -15.80 -4.83
CA ALA A 49 -1.06 -14.43 -5.02
C ALA A 49 -2.11 -13.37 -4.64
N ASP A 50 -3.38 -13.59 -5.00
CA ASP A 50 -4.49 -12.66 -4.76
C ASP A 50 -4.64 -12.23 -3.30
N ILE A 51 -4.19 -13.06 -2.36
CA ILE A 51 -4.27 -12.74 -0.93
C ILE A 51 -3.49 -11.47 -0.57
N PHE A 52 -2.40 -11.19 -1.26
CA PHE A 52 -1.52 -10.04 -0.99
C PHE A 52 -2.02 -8.73 -1.59
N PHE A 53 -3.04 -8.79 -2.45
CA PHE A 53 -3.61 -7.62 -3.12
C PHE A 53 -5.05 -7.35 -2.67
N ALA A 54 -5.59 -8.22 -1.82
CA ALA A 54 -6.87 -8.02 -1.16
C ALA A 54 -6.76 -6.81 -0.23
N GLY A 55 -7.46 -5.73 -0.56
CA GLY A 55 -7.29 -4.43 0.12
C GLY A 55 -6.97 -3.28 -0.85
N GLY A 56 -6.59 -3.56 -2.10
CA GLY A 56 -6.20 -2.52 -3.06
C GLY A 56 -7.29 -1.48 -3.32
N GLU A 57 -8.54 -1.92 -3.52
CA GLU A 57 -9.70 -1.02 -3.72
C GLU A 57 -10.01 -0.20 -2.47
N GLN A 58 -9.95 -0.84 -1.29
CA GLN A 58 -10.12 -0.16 -0.01
C GLN A 58 -9.04 0.89 0.21
N TYR A 59 -7.81 0.60 -0.21
CA TYR A 59 -6.68 1.53 -0.12
C TYR A 59 -6.86 2.73 -1.05
N SER A 60 -7.25 2.54 -2.31
CA SER A 60 -7.55 3.67 -3.20
C SER A 60 -8.70 4.53 -2.68
N GLU A 61 -9.78 3.91 -2.20
CA GLU A 61 -10.93 4.64 -1.68
C GLU A 61 -10.58 5.40 -0.40
N MET A 62 -9.74 4.83 0.45
CA MET A 62 -9.20 5.51 1.64
C MET A 62 -8.41 6.76 1.26
N LEU A 63 -7.49 6.68 0.29
CA LEU A 63 -6.74 7.83 -0.20
C LEU A 63 -7.68 8.91 -0.75
N LEU A 64 -8.63 8.51 -1.60
CA LEU A 64 -9.61 9.42 -2.20
C LEU A 64 -10.48 10.11 -1.15
N ASN A 65 -10.94 9.39 -0.12
CA ASN A 65 -11.70 9.99 0.97
C ASN A 65 -10.88 11.04 1.72
N LYS A 66 -9.60 10.78 1.95
CA LYS A 66 -8.73 11.76 2.62
C LYS A 66 -8.44 12.97 1.76
N MET A 67 -8.29 12.79 0.45
CA MET A 67 -8.21 13.89 -0.49
C MET A 67 -9.48 14.74 -0.51
N ARG A 68 -10.67 14.10 -0.44
CA ARG A 68 -11.98 14.81 -0.35
C ARG A 68 -12.16 15.60 0.95
N GLU A 69 -11.55 15.14 2.04
CA GLU A 69 -11.59 15.78 3.36
C GLU A 69 -10.50 16.84 3.55
N SER A 70 -9.57 16.97 2.59
CA SER A 70 -8.44 17.90 2.69
C SER A 70 -8.90 19.35 2.69
N ASN A 71 -8.25 20.17 3.53
CA ASN A 71 -8.44 21.63 3.54
C ASN A 71 -7.38 22.35 2.70
N GLU A 72 -6.51 21.60 2.01
CA GLU A 72 -5.45 22.14 1.19
C GLU A 72 -5.99 22.67 -0.15
N THR A 73 -5.36 23.72 -0.66
CA THR A 73 -5.67 24.29 -1.99
C THR A 73 -4.59 23.96 -3.02
N ASN A 74 -3.43 23.48 -2.58
CA ASN A 74 -2.37 23.05 -3.46
C ASN A 74 -2.57 21.56 -3.78
N PRO A 75 -2.70 21.18 -5.06
CA PRO A 75 -3.03 19.81 -5.45
C PRO A 75 -1.99 18.78 -5.00
N LEU A 76 -0.72 19.17 -4.84
CA LEU A 76 0.29 18.28 -4.27
C LEU A 76 -0.03 17.93 -2.81
N PHE A 77 -0.39 18.93 -2.00
CA PHE A 77 -0.68 18.73 -0.59
C PHE A 77 -2.01 18.01 -0.36
N ILE A 78 -2.99 18.20 -1.24
CA ILE A 78 -4.23 17.38 -1.25
C ILE A 78 -3.88 15.88 -1.36
N VAL A 79 -3.01 15.50 -2.31
CA VAL A 79 -2.59 14.10 -2.46
C VAL A 79 -1.75 13.62 -1.26
N LEU A 80 -0.86 14.49 -0.74
CA LEU A 80 -0.02 14.15 0.41
C LEU A 80 -0.85 13.92 1.69
N ASP A 81 -1.98 14.60 1.90
CA ASP A 81 -2.90 14.30 3.01
C ASP A 81 -3.40 12.84 2.97
N GLY A 82 -3.69 12.33 1.76
CA GLY A 82 -4.00 10.92 1.55
C GLY A 82 -2.84 10.01 1.97
N TYR A 83 -1.62 10.35 1.55
CA TYR A 83 -0.43 9.57 1.89
C TYR A 83 -0.05 9.64 3.38
N PHE A 84 -0.31 10.76 4.06
CA PHE A 84 -0.12 10.86 5.51
C PHE A 84 -1.04 9.92 6.27
N TYR A 85 -2.31 9.86 5.88
CA TYR A 85 -3.24 8.90 6.47
C TYR A 85 -2.85 7.45 6.19
N ALA A 86 -2.37 7.16 4.98
CA ALA A 86 -1.81 5.85 4.66
C ALA A 86 -0.57 5.53 5.51
N ALA A 87 0.31 6.52 5.74
CA ALA A 87 1.50 6.36 6.55
C ALA A 87 1.16 5.94 7.99
N ASP A 88 0.22 6.64 8.63
CA ASP A 88 -0.28 6.29 9.96
C ASP A 88 -0.85 4.86 10.00
N PHE A 89 -1.67 4.51 9.01
CA PHE A 89 -2.23 3.17 8.91
C PHE A 89 -1.16 2.08 8.77
N PHE A 90 -0.11 2.32 7.98
CA PHE A 90 0.96 1.32 7.80
C PHE A 90 1.90 1.25 9.00
N ASP A 91 2.14 2.36 9.71
CA ASP A 91 2.89 2.40 10.96
C ASP A 91 2.24 1.50 12.03
N GLU A 92 0.92 1.60 12.21
CA GLU A 92 0.16 0.72 13.13
C GLU A 92 0.26 -0.77 12.77
N HIS A 93 0.63 -1.08 11.53
CA HIS A 93 0.64 -2.42 10.96
C HIS A 93 2.01 -2.81 10.39
N ARG A 94 3.09 -2.23 10.91
CA ARG A 94 4.44 -2.35 10.33
C ARG A 94 4.87 -3.78 10.08
N GLU A 95 4.80 -4.64 11.09
CA GLU A 95 5.33 -6.02 10.99
C GLU A 95 4.69 -6.80 9.83
N ARG A 96 3.35 -6.74 9.68
CA ARG A 96 2.65 -7.43 8.59
C ARG A 96 2.98 -6.82 7.23
N THR A 97 3.17 -5.50 7.16
CA THR A 97 3.44 -4.76 5.92
C THR A 97 4.85 -5.05 5.41
N VAL A 98 5.85 -5.03 6.29
CA VAL A 98 7.23 -5.38 5.96
C VAL A 98 7.34 -6.83 5.48
N LYS A 99 6.68 -7.79 6.15
CA LYS A 99 6.65 -9.20 5.69
C LYS A 99 6.03 -9.33 4.30
N ARG A 100 4.88 -8.69 4.06
CA ARG A 100 4.23 -8.66 2.74
C ARG A 100 5.17 -8.10 1.68
N GLN A 101 5.84 -7.00 1.97
CA GLN A 101 6.68 -6.32 1.00
C GLN A 101 7.91 -7.15 0.64
N LYS A 102 8.53 -7.85 1.61
CA LYS A 102 9.61 -8.80 1.36
C LYS A 102 9.16 -9.97 0.46
N ILE A 103 7.93 -10.47 0.64
CA ILE A 103 7.37 -11.51 -0.23
C ILE A 103 7.18 -10.97 -1.66
N ILE A 104 6.64 -9.77 -1.82
CA ILE A 104 6.42 -9.18 -3.15
C ILE A 104 7.75 -8.90 -3.86
N ALA A 105 8.72 -8.28 -3.18
CA ALA A 105 10.02 -7.93 -3.76
C ALA A 105 10.89 -9.14 -4.12
N SER A 106 10.57 -10.34 -3.61
CA SER A 106 11.30 -11.58 -3.96
C SER A 106 10.68 -12.35 -5.13
N HIS A 107 9.54 -11.90 -5.68
CA HIS A 107 8.79 -12.61 -6.72
C HIS A 107 8.40 -11.65 -7.85
N PRO A 108 9.05 -11.72 -9.03
CA PRO A 108 8.86 -10.77 -10.12
C PRO A 108 7.41 -10.63 -10.60
N ASP A 109 6.63 -11.71 -10.60
CA ASP A 109 5.20 -11.71 -10.96
C ASP A 109 4.34 -10.94 -9.96
N LEU A 110 4.68 -11.00 -8.67
CA LEU A 110 4.02 -10.23 -7.62
C LEU A 110 4.43 -8.76 -7.68
N GLU A 111 5.70 -8.47 -7.97
CA GLU A 111 6.21 -7.12 -8.14
C GLU A 111 5.55 -6.42 -9.34
N GLU A 112 5.48 -7.08 -10.50
CA GLU A 112 4.79 -6.57 -11.68
C GLU A 112 3.34 -6.19 -11.35
N ARG A 113 2.65 -7.07 -10.63
CA ARG A 113 1.27 -6.82 -10.19
C ARG A 113 1.16 -5.66 -9.20
N GLU A 114 2.12 -5.51 -8.30
CA GLU A 114 2.17 -4.40 -7.36
C GLU A 114 2.36 -3.06 -8.09
N LEU A 115 3.26 -2.99 -9.06
CA LEU A 115 3.48 -1.80 -9.89
C LEU A 115 2.23 -1.44 -10.70
N LEU A 116 1.57 -2.43 -11.32
CA LEU A 116 0.31 -2.21 -12.04
C LEU A 116 -0.80 -1.69 -11.11
N LYS A 117 -0.87 -2.19 -9.87
CA LYS A 117 -1.82 -1.71 -8.86
C LYS A 117 -1.53 -0.25 -8.50
N GLN A 118 -0.27 0.09 -8.26
CA GLN A 118 0.15 1.47 -7.94
C GLN A 118 -0.19 2.43 -9.08
N SER A 119 0.11 2.06 -10.32
CA SER A 119 -0.24 2.86 -11.51
C SER A 119 -1.75 3.11 -11.63
N LYS A 120 -2.59 2.10 -11.34
CA LYS A 120 -4.05 2.26 -11.33
C LYS A 120 -4.52 3.22 -10.24
N ILE A 121 -3.94 3.13 -9.04
CA ILE A 121 -4.26 4.05 -7.94
C ILE A 121 -3.91 5.48 -8.35
N GLU A 122 -2.71 5.72 -8.88
CA GLU A 122 -2.31 7.05 -9.37
C GLU A 122 -3.28 7.59 -10.43
N GLY A 123 -3.76 6.73 -11.35
CA GLY A 123 -4.80 7.10 -12.31
C GLY A 123 -6.06 7.63 -11.63
N LEU A 124 -6.56 6.95 -10.60
CA LEU A 124 -7.74 7.38 -9.83
C LEU A 124 -7.50 8.71 -9.09
N LEU A 125 -6.30 8.92 -8.54
CA LEU A 125 -5.97 10.17 -7.85
C LEU A 125 -5.89 11.34 -8.86
N VAL A 126 -5.37 11.10 -10.06
CA VAL A 126 -5.38 12.09 -11.15
C VAL A 126 -6.80 12.40 -11.57
N GLU A 127 -7.63 11.39 -11.81
CA GLU A 127 -9.05 11.56 -12.17
C GLU A 127 -9.81 12.40 -11.15
N TYR A 128 -9.52 12.21 -9.86
CA TYR A 128 -10.08 13.05 -8.81
C TYR A 128 -9.64 14.52 -8.93
N LEU A 129 -8.35 14.81 -9.13
CA LEU A 129 -7.88 16.20 -9.24
C LEU A 129 -8.35 16.90 -10.52
N LEU A 130 -8.67 16.17 -11.59
CA LEU A 130 -9.16 16.75 -12.85
C LEU A 130 -10.52 17.46 -12.70
N THR A 131 -11.22 17.34 -11.57
CA THR A 131 -12.46 18.09 -11.32
C THR A 131 -12.20 19.59 -11.16
N ASP A 132 -11.07 19.95 -10.55
CA ASP A 132 -10.79 21.33 -10.11
C ASP A 132 -9.45 21.86 -10.66
N TYR A 133 -8.60 20.99 -11.22
CA TYR A 133 -7.25 21.34 -11.68
C TYR A 133 -7.01 20.96 -13.15
N GLU A 134 -6.15 21.73 -13.82
CA GLU A 134 -5.70 21.43 -15.18
C GLU A 134 -4.87 20.15 -15.24
N GLU A 135 -4.93 19.42 -16.38
CA GLU A 135 -4.39 18.08 -16.53
C GLU A 135 -2.90 17.94 -16.20
N ARG A 136 -2.04 18.84 -16.71
CA ARG A 136 -0.60 18.83 -16.40
C ARG A 136 -0.38 19.01 -14.91
N THR A 137 -1.11 19.92 -14.28
CA THR A 137 -1.02 20.19 -12.84
C THR A 137 -1.44 18.97 -12.02
N ALA A 138 -2.59 18.36 -12.33
CA ALA A 138 -3.08 17.16 -11.66
C ALA A 138 -2.10 15.98 -11.77
N ARG A 139 -1.59 15.72 -12.99
CA ARG A 139 -0.60 14.65 -13.24
C ARG A 139 0.71 14.90 -12.50
N LEU A 140 1.19 16.15 -12.49
CA LEU A 140 2.44 16.49 -11.83
C LEU A 140 2.31 16.37 -10.31
N ALA A 141 1.20 16.84 -9.73
CA ALA A 141 0.92 16.73 -8.31
C ALA A 141 0.94 15.26 -7.83
N VAL A 142 0.23 14.37 -8.50
CA VAL A 142 0.18 12.94 -8.13
C VAL A 142 1.55 12.28 -8.26
N ARG A 143 2.28 12.55 -9.36
CA ARG A 143 3.63 11.97 -9.57
C ARG A 143 4.64 12.44 -8.52
N LEU A 144 4.60 13.72 -8.16
CA LEU A 144 5.48 14.28 -7.13
C LEU A 144 5.12 13.72 -5.75
N ALA A 145 3.83 13.67 -5.40
CA ALA A 145 3.38 13.06 -4.14
C ALA A 145 3.82 11.59 -4.05
N ARG A 146 3.65 10.83 -5.14
CA ARG A 146 4.08 9.44 -5.24
C ARG A 146 5.59 9.30 -5.05
N ALA A 147 6.38 10.18 -5.67
CA ALA A 147 7.85 10.16 -5.58
C ALA A 147 8.33 10.42 -4.14
N ILE A 148 7.78 11.45 -3.51
CA ILE A 148 8.04 11.79 -2.10
C ILE A 148 7.68 10.59 -1.20
N TYR A 149 6.50 9.99 -1.42
CA TYR A 149 6.07 8.82 -0.66
C TYR A 149 6.94 7.58 -0.90
N SER A 150 7.44 7.31 -2.12
CA SER A 150 8.36 6.17 -2.36
C SER A 150 9.61 6.26 -1.52
N VAL A 151 10.24 7.44 -1.47
CA VAL A 151 11.49 7.61 -0.73
C VAL A 151 11.26 7.30 0.75
N ALA A 152 10.20 7.87 1.33
CA ALA A 152 9.82 7.57 2.71
C ALA A 152 9.47 6.09 2.93
N TRP A 153 8.76 5.47 1.98
CA TRP A 153 8.37 4.06 2.04
C TRP A 153 9.56 3.12 2.00
N GLU A 154 10.52 3.36 1.10
CA GLU A 154 11.74 2.58 0.95
C GLU A 154 12.59 2.67 2.21
N GLU A 155 12.82 3.89 2.73
CA GLU A 155 13.52 4.11 3.99
C GLU A 155 12.82 3.40 5.16
N TRP A 156 11.49 3.45 5.22
CA TRP A 156 10.72 2.83 6.30
C TRP A 156 10.79 1.30 6.31
N LEU A 157 10.91 0.67 5.14
CA LEU A 157 11.08 -0.78 5.03
C LEU A 157 12.44 -1.25 5.58
N GLU A 158 13.46 -0.39 5.51
CA GLU A 158 14.82 -0.67 5.95
C GLU A 158 15.09 -0.19 7.39
N ASN A 159 14.40 0.85 7.83
CA ASN A 159 14.59 1.49 9.14
C ASN A 159 13.47 1.10 10.12
N GLU A 160 13.84 0.60 11.31
CA GLU A 160 12.89 0.22 12.36
C GLU A 160 12.64 1.31 13.41
N THR A 161 13.39 2.41 13.37
CA THR A 161 13.38 3.43 14.42
C THR A 161 12.40 4.57 14.17
N GLU A 162 12.17 4.90 12.90
CA GLU A 162 11.33 6.03 12.50
C GLU A 162 10.05 5.54 11.86
N SER A 163 8.97 6.26 12.14
CA SER A 163 7.67 6.00 11.56
C SER A 163 7.64 6.48 10.09
N LEU A 164 6.81 5.84 9.26
CA LEU A 164 6.62 6.22 7.87
C LEU A 164 6.12 7.66 7.76
N ARG A 165 5.29 8.10 8.71
CA ARG A 165 4.86 9.50 8.81
C ARG A 165 6.04 10.45 9.02
N GLN A 166 6.96 10.14 9.93
CA GLN A 166 8.17 10.96 10.17
C GLN A 166 9.07 11.00 8.93
N LEU A 167 9.26 9.85 8.27
CA LEU A 167 10.05 9.77 7.04
C LEU A 167 9.39 10.53 5.88
N LEU A 168 8.06 10.55 5.82
CA LEU A 168 7.31 11.35 4.86
C LEU A 168 7.47 12.85 5.10
N GLU A 169 7.44 13.30 6.37
CA GLU A 169 7.74 14.68 6.76
C GLU A 169 9.16 15.08 6.32
N LYS A 170 10.16 14.20 6.52
CA LYS A 170 11.54 14.43 6.06
C LYS A 170 11.65 14.50 4.53
N ALA A 171 11.01 13.59 3.81
CA ALA A 171 11.02 13.58 2.35
C ALA A 171 10.42 14.86 1.76
N ILE A 172 9.37 15.41 2.38
CA ILE A 172 8.81 16.72 2.03
C ILE A 172 9.82 17.84 2.30
N GLY A 173 10.54 17.79 3.41
CA GLY A 173 11.66 18.71 3.71
C GLY A 173 12.70 18.73 2.59
N SER A 174 13.23 17.57 2.23
CA SER A 174 14.19 17.42 1.12
C SER A 174 13.66 17.93 -0.21
N TYR A 175 12.37 17.69 -0.50
CA TYR A 175 11.73 18.20 -1.71
C TYR A 175 11.62 19.73 -1.73
N ASN A 176 11.35 20.36 -0.58
CA ASN A 176 11.32 21.82 -0.48
C ASN A 176 12.72 22.43 -0.69
N ASP A 177 13.76 21.79 -0.17
CA ASP A 177 15.15 22.24 -0.40
C ASP A 177 15.52 22.19 -1.89
N LEU A 178 15.07 21.16 -2.63
CA LEU A 178 15.30 21.05 -4.08
C LEU A 178 14.60 22.14 -4.90
N LYS A 179 13.52 22.74 -4.40
CA LYS A 179 12.79 23.84 -5.08
C LYS A 179 13.44 25.21 -4.92
N ASN A 180 14.29 25.37 -3.91
CA ASN A 180 14.86 26.66 -3.55
C ASN A 180 16.13 27.00 -4.36
N TYR A 181 16.37 26.30 -5.47
CA TYR A 181 17.44 26.51 -6.44
C TYR A 181 16.88 26.99 -7.78
#